data_AF-A0A3C1PYE0-F1
#
_entry.id   AF-A0A3C1PYE0-F1
#
_cell.length_a   1.000
_cell.length_b   1.000
_cell.length_c   1.000
_cell.angle_alpha   90.00
_cell.angle_beta   90.00
_cell.angle_gamma   90.00
#
_symmetry.space_group_name_H-M   'P 1'
#
loop_
_entity.id
_entity.type
_entity.pdbx_description
1 polymer ?
#
loop_
_entity_poly.entity_id
_entity_poly.type
_entity_poly.pdbx_seq_one_letter_code
_entity_poly.pdbx_strand_id
1 'polypeptide(L)' 'KTYVDLTDLTIALTKGLFFGVLIVIISCDQGLKVKNGAVGVGRGTTQAMVYSSLAILVVNFFLTLVMQIIFPASLFSN' A
#
# COMPACT_ATOMS: atom_id res chain seq x y z
N LYS A 1 13.05 15.72 -23.10
CA LYS A 1 14.29 15.26 -22.42
C LYS A 1 13.85 14.70 -21.07
N THR A 2 14.43 13.56 -20.67
CA THR A 2 14.13 12.72 -19.50
C THR A 2 13.47 13.47 -18.32
N TYR A 3 12.16 13.30 -18.15
CA TYR A 3 11.35 13.92 -17.07
C TYR A 3 11.23 13.03 -15.82
N VAL A 4 12.02 11.97 -15.75
CA VAL A 4 12.05 11.06 -14.60
C VAL A 4 13.38 11.29 -13.92
N ASP A 5 13.37 12.07 -12.85
CA ASP A 5 14.54 12.24 -12.01
C ASP A 5 14.77 10.96 -11.19
N LEU A 6 16.01 10.65 -10.83
CA LEU A 6 16.32 9.48 -9.99
C LEU A 6 15.60 9.57 -8.62
N THR A 7 15.27 10.80 -8.22
CA THR A 7 14.46 11.15 -7.06
C THR A 7 13.04 10.55 -7.16
N ASP A 8 12.35 10.71 -8.29
CA ASP A 8 11.00 10.15 -8.48
C ASP A 8 10.99 8.62 -8.44
N LEU A 9 12.05 8.01 -8.99
CA LEU A 9 12.21 6.54 -9.01
C LEU A 9 12.44 5.98 -7.60
N THR A 10 13.31 6.62 -6.81
CA THR A 10 13.62 6.18 -5.44
C THR A 10 12.42 6.36 -4.51
N ILE A 11 11.66 7.42 -4.68
CA ILE A 11 10.38 7.63 -4.01
C ILE A 11 9.40 6.49 -4.36
N ALA A 12 9.20 6.20 -5.65
CA ALA A 12 8.24 5.20 -6.09
C ALA A 12 8.60 3.80 -5.55
N LEU A 13 9.89 3.45 -5.55
CA LEU A 13 10.41 2.22 -4.96
C LEU A 13 10.14 2.14 -3.45
N THR A 14 10.41 3.23 -2.72
CA THR A 14 10.11 3.31 -1.28
C THR A 14 8.62 3.09 -1.02
N LYS A 15 7.72 3.77 -1.76
CA LYS A 15 6.27 3.60 -1.59
C LYS A 15 5.85 2.15 -1.86
N GLY A 16 6.37 1.54 -2.92
CA GLY A 16 6.11 0.13 -3.26
C GLY A 16 6.54 -0.84 -2.15
N LEU A 17 7.70 -0.60 -1.53
CA LEU A 17 8.21 -1.41 -0.42
C LEU A 17 7.30 -1.32 0.82
N PHE A 18 6.87 -0.11 1.19
CA PHE A 18 5.95 0.09 2.31
C PHE A 18 4.59 -0.57 2.08
N PHE A 19 4.05 -0.50 0.85
CA PHE A 19 2.81 -1.22 0.51
C PHE A 19 2.98 -2.72 0.63
N GLY A 20 4.08 -3.28 0.11
CA GLY A 20 4.37 -4.71 0.21
C GLY A 20 4.40 -5.21 1.67
N VAL A 21 5.11 -4.49 2.55
CA VAL A 21 5.21 -4.86 3.97
C VAL A 21 3.86 -4.79 4.68
N LEU A 22 3.07 -3.74 4.43
CA LEU A 22 1.73 -3.60 5.01
C LEU A 22 0.77 -4.72 4.55
N ILE A 23 0.82 -5.08 3.26
CA ILE A 23 -0.01 -6.15 2.70
C ILE A 23 0.28 -7.48 3.38
N VAL A 24 1.57 -7.80 3.57
CA VAL A 24 1.98 -9.06 4.21
C VAL A 24 1.47 -9.11 5.65
N ILE A 25 1.62 -8.02 6.40
CA ILE A 25 1.16 -7.95 7.80
C ILE A 25 -0.36 -8.13 7.89
N ILE A 26 -1.14 -7.42 7.07
CA ILE A 26 -2.61 -7.51 7.07
C ILE A 26 -3.08 -8.90 6.63
N SER A 27 -2.41 -9.48 5.62
CA SER A 27 -2.75 -10.80 5.11
C SER A 27 -2.43 -11.90 6.13
N CYS A 28 -1.29 -11.79 6.84
CA CYS A 28 -0.94 -12.72 7.92
C CYS A 28 -1.89 -12.59 9.12
N ASP A 29 -2.28 -11.38 9.51
CA ASP A 29 -3.24 -11.15 10.60
C ASP A 29 -4.60 -11.81 10.31
N GLN A 30 -5.11 -11.64 9.08
CA GLN A 30 -6.37 -12.27 8.70
C GLN A 30 -6.26 -13.78 8.53
N GLY A 31 -5.12 -14.30 8.03
CA GLY A 31 -4.87 -15.74 7.94
C GLY A 31 -4.85 -16.42 9.30
N LEU A 32 -4.29 -15.76 10.32
CA LEU A 32 -4.21 -16.27 11.69
C LEU A 32 -5.56 -16.21 12.44
N LYS A 33 -6.46 -15.29 12.04
CA LYS A 33 -7.79 -15.13 12.65
C LYS A 33 -8.85 -16.06 12.08
N VAL A 34 -8.54 -16.85 11.05
CA VAL A 34 -9.50 -17.78 10.45
C VAL A 34 -9.95 -18.83 11.48
N LYS A 35 -11.26 -18.95 11.66
CA LYS A 35 -11.91 -20.01 12.44
C LYS A 35 -12.89 -20.75 11.53
N ASN A 36 -13.20 -22.02 11.86
CA ASN A 36 -14.15 -22.92 11.17
C ASN A 36 -13.59 -23.79 10.00
N GLY A 37 -12.32 -24.19 10.04
CA GLY A 37 -11.77 -25.19 9.10
C GLY A 37 -11.78 -24.74 7.63
N ALA A 38 -11.79 -25.70 6.69
CA ALA A 38 -11.60 -25.44 5.26
C ALA A 38 -12.64 -24.48 4.63
N VAL A 39 -13.89 -24.49 5.11
CA VAL A 39 -14.95 -23.57 4.63
C VAL A 39 -14.74 -22.15 5.16
N GLY A 40 -14.24 -22.03 6.39
CA GLY A 40 -13.85 -20.76 7.00
C GLY A 40 -12.63 -20.13 6.33
N VAL A 41 -11.67 -20.95 5.89
CA VAL A 41 -10.49 -20.49 5.12
C VAL A 41 -10.93 -19.81 3.83
N GLY A 42 -11.77 -20.44 3.01
CA GLY A 42 -12.19 -19.84 1.73
C GLY A 42 -12.87 -18.47 1.89
N ARG A 43 -13.82 -18.36 2.82
CA ARG A 43 -14.53 -17.09 3.10
C ARG A 43 -13.64 -16.05 3.78
N GLY A 44 -12.77 -16.49 4.69
CA GLY A 44 -11.80 -15.65 5.39
C GLY A 44 -10.82 -15.03 4.41
N THR A 45 -10.30 -15.78 3.44
CA THR A 45 -9.37 -15.26 2.42
C THR A 45 -10.03 -14.20 1.53
N THR A 46 -11.30 -14.39 1.12
CA THR A 46 -12.01 -13.39 0.31
C THR A 46 -12.23 -12.10 1.08
N GLN A 47 -12.66 -12.18 2.34
CA GLN A 47 -12.81 -11.00 3.19
C GLN A 47 -11.46 -10.33 3.46
N ALA A 48 -10.41 -11.11 3.73
CA ALA A 48 -9.05 -10.63 3.93
C ALA A 48 -8.55 -9.82 2.73
N MET A 49 -8.76 -10.32 1.50
CA MET A 49 -8.37 -9.62 0.29
C MET A 49 -9.10 -8.27 0.13
N VAL A 50 -10.39 -8.23 0.44
CA VAL A 50 -11.19 -6.99 0.38
C VAL A 50 -10.72 -5.98 1.43
N TYR A 51 -10.45 -6.42 2.66
CA TYR A 51 -9.92 -5.54 3.70
C TYR A 51 -8.50 -5.05 3.37
N SER A 52 -7.64 -5.93 2.84
CA SER A 52 -6.31 -5.56 2.36
C SER A 52 -6.40 -4.54 1.23
N SER A 53 -7.27 -4.72 0.24
CA SER A 53 -7.37 -3.77 -0.88
C SER A 53 -7.88 -2.39 -0.45
N LEU A 54 -8.85 -2.34 0.46
CA LEU A 54 -9.33 -1.10 1.08
C LEU A 54 -8.23 -0.42 1.92
N ALA A 55 -7.50 -1.18 2.74
CA ALA A 55 -6.40 -0.64 3.54
C ALA A 55 -5.28 -0.07 2.65
N ILE A 56 -4.91 -0.77 1.56
CA ILE A 56 -3.92 -0.29 0.59
C ILE A 56 -4.38 1.03 -0.04
N LEU A 57 -5.65 1.13 -0.43
CA LEU A 57 -6.21 2.36 -1.01
C LEU A 57 -6.07 3.54 -0.05
N VAL A 58 -6.47 3.35 1.21
CA VAL A 58 -6.38 4.38 2.25
C VAL A 58 -4.93 4.77 2.51
N VAL A 59 -4.05 3.79 2.72
CA VAL A 59 -2.62 4.06 2.95
C VAL A 59 -2.01 4.75 1.74
N ASN A 60 -2.34 4.35 0.51
CA ASN A 60 -1.84 4.99 -0.70
C ASN A 60 -2.24 6.47 -0.78
N PHE A 61 -3.48 6.78 -0.42
CA PHE A 61 -3.97 8.16 -0.35
C PHE A 61 -3.18 8.97 0.69
N PHE A 62 -3.03 8.44 1.91
CA PHE A 62 -2.24 9.09 2.97
C PHE A 62 -0.77 9.26 2.57
N LEU A 63 -0.15 8.24 2.01
CA LEU A 63 1.26 8.28 1.59
C LEU A 63 1.46 9.30 0.47
N THR A 64 0.49 9.42 -0.44
CA THR A 64 0.52 10.43 -1.51
C THR A 64 0.29 11.83 -0.98
N LEU A 65 -0.63 12.03 -0.03
CA LEU A 65 -0.83 13.30 0.67
C LEU A 65 0.41 13.73 1.45
N VAL A 66 0.96 12.84 2.28
CA VAL A 66 2.16 13.09 3.09
C VAL A 66 3.33 13.43 2.17
N MET A 67 3.48 12.71 1.07
CA MET A 67 4.53 12.98 0.11
C MET A 67 4.30 14.31 -0.63
N GLN A 68 3.06 14.68 -0.95
CA GLN A 68 2.73 15.98 -1.54
C GLN A 68 2.91 17.16 -0.56
N ILE A 69 2.85 16.89 0.74
CA ILE A 69 3.13 17.86 1.81
C ILE A 69 4.65 17.97 2.07
N ILE A 70 5.37 16.85 2.10
CA ILE A 70 6.82 16.79 2.35
C ILE A 70 7.62 17.24 1.13
N PHE A 71 7.19 16.85 -0.05
CA PHE A 71 7.68 17.32 -1.33
C PHE A 71 6.64 18.33 -1.81
N PRO A 72 6.74 19.63 -1.43
CA PRO A 72 5.91 20.63 -2.06
C PRO A 72 6.16 20.45 -3.54
N ALA A 73 5.11 20.03 -4.26
CA ALA A 73 5.10 19.77 -5.67
C ALA A 73 6.10 20.70 -6.33
N SER A 74 7.19 20.14 -6.87
CA SER A 74 8.09 20.81 -7.80
C SER A 74 7.92 22.33 -7.75
N LEU A 75 8.50 23.02 -6.76
CA LEU A 75 8.37 24.48 -6.66
C LEU A 75 8.80 25.20 -7.96
N PHE A 76 9.40 24.47 -8.90
CA PHE A 76 9.73 24.86 -10.25
C PHE A 76 8.79 24.21 -11.28
N SER A 77 7.55 24.68 -11.35
CA SER A 77 7.00 25.06 -12.67
C SER A 77 7.61 26.42 -13.06
N ASN A 78 8.94 26.49 -13.10
CA ASN A 78 9.72 27.54 -13.76
C ASN A 78 10.95 26.89 -14.41
#